data_AF-A0A960N1D3-F1
#
_entry.id   AF-A0A960N1D3-F1
#
_cell.length_a   1.000
_cell.length_b   1.000
_cell.length_c   1.000
_cell.angle_alpha   90.00
_cell.angle_beta   90.00
_cell.angle_gamma   90.00
#
_symmetry.space_group_name_H-M   'P 1'
#
loop_
_entity.id
_entity.type
_entity.pdbx_description
1 polymer ?
#
loop_
_entity_poly.entity_id
_entity_poly.type
_entity_poly.pdbx_seq_one_letter_code
_entity_poly.pdbx_strand_id
1 'polypeptide(L)' 'GVPGLQYRLGTQPRDKYEASLKPGADPLPSLHSPLFHPEAEPTVRLGVESMANLALSLLQP' A
#
# COMPACT_ATOMS: atom_id res chain seq x y z
N GLY A 1 10.45 20.18 15.76
CA GLY A 1 10.66 19.01 14.88
C GLY A 1 9.91 19.22 13.58
N VAL A 2 10.32 18.57 12.49
CA VAL A 2 9.57 18.58 11.22
C VAL A 2 8.42 17.58 11.32
N PRO A 3 7.16 17.93 10.95
CA PRO A 3 6.06 16.98 10.91
C PRO A 3 6.35 15.81 9.96
N GLY A 4 6.15 14.59 10.42
CA GLY A 4 6.28 13.37 9.62
C GLY A 4 4.90 12.76 9.30
N LEU A 5 4.79 12.11 8.15
CA LEU A 5 3.60 11.35 7.73
C LEU A 5 4.01 9.92 7.38
N GLN A 6 3.31 8.94 7.95
CA GLN A 6 3.38 7.55 7.57
C GLN A 6 1.98 7.07 7.19
N TYR A 7 1.84 6.39 6.05
CA TYR A 7 0.58 5.86 5.57
C TYR A 7 0.79 4.49 4.92
N ARG A 8 -0.29 3.73 4.75
CA ARG A 8 -0.25 2.39 4.13
C ARG A 8 -0.65 2.49 2.66
N LEU A 9 0.07 1.73 1.83
CA LEU A 9 -0.22 1.52 0.42
C LEU A 9 -0.78 0.12 0.22
N GLY A 10 -1.75 -0.03 -0.68
CA GLY A 10 -2.20 -1.35 -1.12
C GLY A 10 -1.14 -1.98 -2.01
N THR A 11 -0.70 -3.20 -1.67
CA THR A 11 0.37 -3.89 -2.39
C THR A 11 0.00 -5.30 -2.86
N GLN A 12 -1.15 -5.81 -2.42
CA GLN A 12 -1.54 -7.20 -2.70
C GLN A 12 -2.25 -7.30 -4.05
N PRO A 13 -2.09 -8.43 -4.75
CA PRO A 13 -2.88 -8.72 -5.93
C PRO A 13 -4.38 -8.59 -5.71
N ARG A 14 -5.09 -8.07 -6.71
CA ARG A 14 -6.51 -7.78 -6.61
C ARG A 14 -7.33 -9.03 -6.26
N ASP A 15 -7.03 -10.14 -6.93
CA ASP A 15 -7.66 -11.43 -6.71
C ASP A 15 -7.42 -11.98 -5.29
N LYS A 16 -6.20 -11.84 -4.77
CA LYS A 16 -5.85 -12.22 -3.39
C LYS A 16 -6.55 -11.35 -2.35
N TYR A 17 -6.62 -10.04 -2.59
CA TYR A 17 -7.39 -9.13 -1.75
C TYR A 17 -8.85 -9.54 -1.70
N GLU A 18 -9.50 -9.74 -2.85
CA GLU A 18 -10.90 -10.16 -2.91
C GLU A 18 -11.15 -11.53 -2.27
N ALA A 19 -10.23 -12.49 -2.45
CA ALA A 19 -10.29 -13.78 -1.79
C ALA A 19 -10.25 -13.67 -0.26
N SER A 20 -9.41 -12.77 0.28
CA SER A 20 -9.29 -12.55 1.73
C SER A 20 -10.53 -11.94 2.38
N LEU A 21 -11.45 -11.38 1.58
CA LEU A 21 -12.70 -10.78 2.09
C LEU A 21 -13.83 -11.80 2.26
N LYS A 22 -13.66 -13.04 1.80
CA LYS A 22 -14.70 -14.08 1.91
C LYS A 22 -14.86 -14.53 3.37
N PRO A 23 -16.08 -14.86 3.83
CA PRO A 23 -16.29 -15.36 5.19
C PRO A 23 -15.44 -16.60 5.49
N GLY A 24 -14.62 -16.53 6.53
CA GLY A 24 -13.73 -17.63 6.95
C GLY A 24 -12.46 -17.81 6.11
N ALA A 25 -12.15 -16.89 5.18
CA ALA A 25 -10.89 -16.92 4.44
C ALA A 25 -9.69 -16.47 5.28
N ASP A 26 -8.50 -16.90 4.87
CA ASP A 26 -7.25 -16.44 5.47
C ASP A 26 -7.04 -14.94 5.22
N PRO A 27 -6.51 -14.20 6.21
CA PRO A 27 -6.18 -12.80 6.04
C PRO A 27 -4.98 -12.63 5.09
N LEU A 28 -4.81 -11.41 4.57
CA LEU A 28 -3.62 -11.06 3.82
C LEU A 28 -2.34 -11.20 4.68
N PRO A 29 -1.19 -11.59 4.09
CA PRO A 29 0.08 -11.65 4.79
C PRO A 29 0.46 -10.30 5.42
N SER A 30 0.92 -10.34 6.67
CA SER A 30 1.43 -9.15 7.36
C SER A 30 2.83 -8.77 6.88
N LEU A 31 3.18 -7.49 7.04
CA LEU A 31 4.57 -7.04 6.93
C LEU A 31 5.44 -7.83 7.93
N HIS A 32 6.64 -8.22 7.49
CA HIS A 32 7.59 -9.10 8.20
C HIS A 32 7.23 -10.60 8.25
N SER A 33 6.16 -11.04 7.59
CA SER A 33 5.96 -12.46 7.32
C SER A 33 6.79 -12.92 6.11
N PRO A 34 7.22 -14.18 6.05
CA PRO A 34 7.84 -14.75 4.84
C PRO A 34 6.83 -14.91 3.68
N LEU A 35 5.55 -14.62 3.92
CA LEU A 35 4.47 -14.74 2.96
C LEU A 35 4.09 -13.40 2.32
N PHE A 36 4.71 -12.29 2.76
CA PHE A 36 4.46 -10.98 2.20
C PHE A 36 5.13 -10.80 0.83
N HIS A 37 4.31 -10.81 -0.23
CA HIS A 37 4.74 -10.69 -1.62
C HIS A 37 3.93 -9.59 -2.32
N PRO A 38 4.44 -8.36 -2.42
CA PRO A 38 3.73 -7.28 -3.10
C PRO A 38 3.72 -7.45 -4.62
N GLU A 39 2.71 -6.91 -5.30
CA GLU A 39 2.75 -6.69 -6.76
C GLU A 39 3.76 -5.60 -7.08
N ALA A 40 4.93 -6.01 -7.56
CA ALA A 40 6.11 -5.14 -7.62
C ALA A 40 5.86 -3.84 -8.42
N GLU A 41 5.41 -3.95 -9.67
CA GLU A 41 5.26 -2.78 -10.55
C GLU A 41 4.16 -1.81 -10.05
N PRO A 42 2.92 -2.26 -9.73
CA PRO A 42 1.89 -1.38 -9.21
C PRO A 42 2.24 -0.76 -7.87
N THR A 43 2.90 -1.51 -6.98
CA THR A 43 3.32 -1.03 -5.65
C THR A 43 4.31 0.12 -5.77
N VAL A 44 5.34 -0.03 -6.61
CA VAL A 44 6.37 1.00 -6.80
C VAL A 44 5.77 2.23 -7.47
N ARG A 45 5.01 2.04 -8.56
CA ARG A 45 4.38 3.13 -9.29
C ARG A 45 3.48 3.95 -8.37
N LEU A 46 2.56 3.28 -7.66
CA LEU A 46 1.62 3.96 -6.76
C LEU A 46 2.36 4.70 -5.64
N GLY A 47 3.40 4.09 -5.05
CA GLY A 47 4.16 4.74 -3.98
C GLY A 47 4.88 6.02 -4.43
N VAL A 48 5.46 6.02 -5.63
CA VAL A 48 6.10 7.22 -6.21
C VAL A 48 5.06 8.30 -6.48
N GLU A 49 3.97 7.95 -7.17
CA GLU A 49 2.91 8.90 -7.55
C GLU A 49 2.22 9.49 -6.31
N SER A 50 1.89 8.66 -5.31
CA SER A 50 1.22 9.13 -4.10
C SER A 50 2.13 10.02 -3.26
N MET A 51 3.42 9.69 -3.11
CA MET A 51 4.37 10.54 -2.39
C MET A 51 4.61 11.87 -3.10
N ALA A 52 4.74 11.86 -4.44
CA ALA A 52 4.91 13.07 -5.22
C ALA A 52 3.68 13.99 -5.09
N ASN A 53 2.47 13.42 -5.20
CA ASN A 53 1.23 14.18 -5.03
C ASN A 53 1.08 14.74 -3.61
N LEU A 54 1.44 13.97 -2.57
CA LEU A 54 1.44 14.46 -1.18
C LEU A 54 2.43 15.62 -0.97
N ALA A 55 3.60 15.58 -1.62
CA ALA A 55 4.55 16.69 -1.54
C ALA A 55 4.02 17.93 -2.27
N LEU A 56 3.46 17.75 -3.47
CA LEU A 56 2.88 18.83 -4.26
C LEU A 56 1.67 19.46 -3.56
N SER A 57 0.85 18.68 -2.85
CA SER A 57 -0.32 19.21 -2.14
C SER A 57 0.02 20.21 -1.04
N LEU A 58 1.26 20.17 -0.51
CA LEU A 58 1.73 21.17 0.45
C LEU A 58 2.00 22.55 -0.17
N LEU A 59 2.13 22.60 -1.51
CA LEU A 59 2.44 23.82 -2.27
C LEU A 59 1.21 24.37 -2.99
N GLN A 60 0.07 23.67 -2.94
CA GLN A 60 -1.18 24.12 -3.55
C GLN A 60 -1.80 25.25 -2.70
N PRO A 61 -2.49 26.22 -3.34
CA PRO A 61 -3.15 27.33 -2.63
C PRO A 61 -4.25 26.89 -1.67
#